data_AF-A0A3L8SAU3-F1
#
_entry.id   AF-A0A3L8SAU3-F1
#
_cell.length_a   1.000
_cell.length_b   1.000
_cell.length_c   1.000
_cell.angle_alpha   90.00
_cell.angle_beta   90.00
_cell.angle_gamma   90.00
#
_symmetry.space_group_name_H-M   'P 1'
#
loop_
_entity.id
_entity.type
_entity.pdbx_description
1 polymer ?
#
loop_
_entity_poly.entity_id
_entity_poly.type
_entity_poly.pdbx_seq_one_letter_code
_entity_poly.pdbx_strand_id
1 'polypeptide(L)'
;MAAPRRARGAAPQEEEDGEDEGRSLGAKRLRGQRRLLVVLEGASLETVKVGKTFELLNCDKHKALLLRNGRDPGEVRPDITHQSLLMLMDSPLNRAGLLQVYIHTKKNVLIEVNPQTRIPRTFDRFCGLMVQLLHKLSVRAADGPQKLLKIPQRRRVVINPSSSLLASEDETELPIGDYRSSMPSFCACSRSIFQVHTETGNIWTHLLGFVLALCLGILTLLPNENFMASLQEKVIKNPVTDHLPVGCMKIGTSFAVSQVSDLRELVPAAEPIVIVVGAFAHGSVNVDYTEKMVSISNYPLSAALTCAKITTAFEEVWGVV
;
A
#
# COMPACT_ATOMS: atom_id res chain seq x y z
N MET A 1 -81.89 28.49 8.33
CA MET A 1 -80.64 28.85 7.60
C MET A 1 -79.88 27.57 7.32
N ALA A 2 -79.41 27.34 6.08
CA ALA A 2 -78.80 26.07 5.70
C ALA A 2 -77.67 26.24 4.65
N ALA A 3 -76.50 25.66 4.94
CA ALA A 3 -75.41 25.29 4.00
C ALA A 3 -74.75 26.45 3.20
N PRO A 4 -73.65 26.24 2.40
CA PRO A 4 -72.90 25.00 2.13
C PRO A 4 -71.35 25.08 2.21
N ARG A 5 -70.69 23.98 1.81
CA ARG A 5 -69.23 23.72 1.77
C ARG A 5 -68.47 24.44 0.61
N ARG A 6 -67.20 24.78 0.84
CA ARG A 6 -66.06 24.84 -0.13
C ARG A 6 -64.75 25.00 0.66
N ALA A 7 -63.53 24.63 0.24
CA ALA A 7 -62.95 23.58 -0.59
C ALA A 7 -61.46 23.95 -0.81
N ARG A 8 -60.53 23.04 -0.47
CA ARG A 8 -59.11 22.96 -0.91
C ARG A 8 -58.15 24.16 -0.73
N GLY A 9 -57.02 23.87 -0.10
CA GLY A 9 -55.76 24.61 -0.21
C GLY A 9 -54.65 23.84 0.51
N ALA A 10 -53.56 23.50 -0.16
CA ALA A 10 -52.43 22.77 0.41
C ALA A 10 -51.14 23.54 0.15
N ALA A 11 -50.37 23.81 1.21
CA ALA A 11 -48.97 24.25 1.24
C ALA A 11 -48.51 24.27 2.73
N PRO A 12 -47.21 24.42 3.07
CA PRO A 12 -46.51 23.35 3.80
C PRO A 12 -46.29 23.67 5.29
N GLN A 13 -45.90 22.64 6.05
CA GLN A 13 -45.39 22.81 7.40
C GLN A 13 -43.93 23.27 7.35
N GLU A 14 -43.64 24.35 8.08
CA GLU A 14 -42.30 24.70 8.55
C GLU A 14 -42.04 24.00 9.89
N GLU A 15 -40.76 23.95 10.31
CA GLU A 15 -40.29 23.42 11.60
C GLU A 15 -40.46 21.88 11.75
N GLU A 16 -39.53 21.12 12.34
CA GLU A 16 -38.26 21.40 13.03
C GLU A 16 -37.44 20.09 12.98
N ASP A 17 -36.11 20.12 12.80
CA ASP A 17 -35.26 18.95 13.10
C ASP A 17 -33.82 19.43 13.40
N GLY A 18 -33.45 19.38 14.68
CA GLY A 18 -32.11 19.70 15.17
C GLY A 18 -31.20 18.47 15.29
N GLU A 19 -29.91 18.75 15.38
CA GLU A 19 -28.88 17.92 16.04
C GLU A 19 -28.61 16.48 15.51
N ASP A 20 -27.59 16.36 14.64
CA ASP A 20 -26.71 15.17 14.60
C ASP A 20 -25.24 15.60 14.41
N GLU A 21 -24.74 16.41 15.35
CA GLU A 21 -23.32 16.71 15.56
C GLU A 21 -22.56 15.43 15.96
N GLY A 22 -22.16 14.61 14.99
CA GLY A 22 -21.48 13.36 15.33
C GLY A 22 -21.04 12.39 14.22
N ARG A 23 -21.20 12.69 12.93
CA ARG A 23 -20.97 11.69 11.86
C ARG A 23 -19.81 11.95 10.90
N SER A 24 -18.65 11.39 11.28
CA SER A 24 -17.56 10.93 10.41
C SER A 24 -16.86 11.97 9.52
N LEU A 25 -15.68 12.44 9.96
CA LEU A 25 -14.62 13.04 9.13
C LEU A 25 -13.94 12.01 8.20
N GLY A 26 -14.72 11.07 7.66
CA GLY A 26 -14.30 9.92 6.87
C GLY A 26 -14.28 10.21 5.37
N ALA A 27 -13.24 10.92 4.90
CA ALA A 27 -12.75 10.84 3.53
C ALA A 27 -13.75 11.08 2.36
N LYS A 28 -14.59 12.13 2.42
CA LYS A 28 -15.08 12.77 1.19
C LYS A 28 -13.93 13.53 0.51
N ARG A 29 -13.15 12.78 -0.29
CA ARG A 29 -11.91 13.21 -0.95
C ARG A 29 -12.22 14.20 -2.08
N LEU A 30 -12.37 15.48 -1.74
CA LEU A 30 -12.56 16.59 -2.69
C LEU A 30 -11.36 16.70 -3.64
N ARG A 31 -11.59 16.42 -4.92
CA ARG A 31 -10.59 16.63 -5.98
C ARG A 31 -10.47 18.14 -6.19
N GLY A 32 -9.29 18.70 -5.90
CA GLY A 32 -9.01 20.14 -6.04
C GLY A 32 -8.69 20.90 -4.74
N GLN A 33 -8.58 20.23 -3.59
CA GLN A 33 -8.08 20.88 -2.38
C GLN A 33 -6.55 20.93 -2.34
N ARG A 34 -6.01 22.10 -1.94
CA ARG A 34 -4.60 22.29 -1.57
C ARG A 34 -4.18 21.26 -0.52
N ARG A 35 -3.07 20.56 -0.75
CA ARG A 35 -2.57 19.50 0.15
C ARG A 35 -1.07 19.33 0.00
N LEU A 36 -0.38 19.19 1.12
CA LEU A 36 1.04 18.84 1.15
C LEU A 36 1.16 17.31 1.18
N LEU A 37 1.91 16.76 0.23
CA LEU A 37 2.30 15.36 0.21
C LEU A 37 3.79 15.27 0.51
N VAL A 38 4.16 14.63 1.63
CA VAL A 38 5.57 14.37 1.95
C VAL A 38 5.91 12.91 1.66
N VAL A 39 6.94 12.71 0.84
CA VAL A 39 7.49 11.38 0.53
C VAL A 39 8.83 11.22 1.23
N LEU A 40 8.89 10.30 2.19
CA LEU A 40 10.14 9.89 2.85
C LEU A 40 10.84 8.84 1.99
N GLU A 41 11.89 9.25 1.28
CA GLU A 41 12.58 8.47 0.24
C GLU A 41 13.78 7.68 0.80
N GLY A 42 14.02 6.47 0.28
CA GLY A 42 15.14 5.62 0.69
C GLY A 42 15.12 5.15 2.15
N ALA A 43 13.95 5.04 2.79
CA ALA A 43 13.81 4.63 4.19
C ALA A 43 14.39 3.23 4.46
N SER A 44 15.21 3.09 5.50
CA SER A 44 15.84 1.82 5.90
C SER A 44 14.90 0.95 6.77
N LEU A 45 13.78 0.52 6.19
CA LEU A 45 12.82 -0.38 6.84
C LEU A 45 12.94 -1.79 6.24
N GLU A 46 13.70 -2.66 6.92
CA GLU A 46 13.84 -4.07 6.57
C GLU A 46 13.57 -4.95 7.78
N THR A 47 12.94 -6.11 7.61
CA THR A 47 12.84 -7.13 8.67
C THR A 47 13.99 -8.13 8.61
N VAL A 48 14.41 -8.63 9.76
CA VAL A 48 15.33 -9.76 9.93
C VAL A 48 14.77 -10.79 10.90
N LYS A 49 15.09 -12.05 10.67
CA LYS A 49 14.74 -13.19 11.52
C LYS A 49 15.88 -13.43 12.52
N VAL A 50 15.62 -13.25 13.81
CA VAL A 50 16.58 -13.49 14.89
C VAL A 50 16.06 -14.66 15.73
N GLY A 51 16.63 -15.85 15.49
CA GLY A 51 16.13 -17.09 16.08
C GLY A 51 14.68 -17.38 15.67
N LYS A 52 13.74 -17.18 16.60
CA LYS A 52 12.29 -17.42 16.39
C LYS A 52 11.47 -16.12 16.21
N THR A 53 12.05 -14.95 16.46
CA THR A 53 11.36 -13.66 16.36
C THR A 53 11.76 -12.92 15.08
N PHE A 54 10.86 -12.05 14.60
CA PHE A 54 11.16 -11.10 13.54
C PHE A 54 11.35 -9.72 14.17
N GLU A 55 12.47 -9.07 13.86
CA GLU A 55 12.81 -7.74 14.34
C GLU A 55 13.10 -6.81 13.15
N LEU A 56 13.04 -5.50 13.40
CA LEU A 56 13.45 -4.52 12.41
C LEU A 56 14.98 -4.47 12.38
N LEU A 57 15.56 -4.48 11.19
CA LEU A 57 16.99 -4.34 10.99
C LEU A 57 17.45 -3.00 11.58
N ASN A 58 18.49 -3.03 12.39
CA ASN A 58 18.94 -1.89 13.20
C ASN A 58 20.46 -1.95 13.32
N CYS A 59 21.13 -0.81 13.20
CA CYS A 59 22.57 -0.69 13.36
C CYS A 59 23.04 -1.23 14.71
N ASP A 60 22.31 -1.06 15.81
CA ASP A 60 22.78 -1.47 17.15
C ASP A 60 22.63 -2.96 17.46
N LYS A 61 21.42 -3.51 17.31
CA LYS A 61 21.13 -4.91 17.67
C LYS A 61 21.73 -5.93 16.67
N HIS A 62 21.98 -5.52 15.42
CA HIS A 62 22.26 -6.45 14.32
C HIS A 62 23.65 -6.29 13.65
N LYS A 63 24.63 -5.64 14.31
CA LYS A 63 26.01 -5.39 13.80
C LYS A 63 26.66 -6.63 13.16
N ALA A 64 26.69 -7.75 13.89
CA ALA A 64 27.33 -8.99 13.42
C ALA A 64 26.64 -9.60 12.19
N LEU A 65 25.31 -9.48 12.10
CA LEU A 65 24.52 -9.98 10.96
C LEU A 65 24.71 -9.09 9.72
N LEU A 66 24.85 -7.77 9.91
CA LEU A 66 25.15 -6.83 8.83
C LEU A 66 26.54 -7.05 8.23
N LEU A 67 27.57 -7.17 9.09
CA LEU A 67 28.94 -7.47 8.68
C LEU A 67 29.04 -8.81 7.93
N ARG A 68 28.37 -9.86 8.42
CA ARG A 68 28.30 -11.16 7.72
C ARG A 68 27.67 -11.08 6.33
N ASN A 69 26.74 -10.15 6.13
CA ASN A 69 26.06 -9.90 4.86
C ASN A 69 26.77 -8.85 3.99
N GLY A 70 27.97 -8.40 4.37
CA GLY A 70 28.73 -7.39 3.62
C GLY A 70 28.05 -6.03 3.53
N ARG A 71 27.19 -5.67 4.50
CA ARG A 71 26.50 -4.38 4.55
C ARG A 71 27.04 -3.49 5.67
N ASP A 72 27.23 -2.22 5.37
CA ASP A 72 27.70 -1.24 6.35
C ASP A 72 26.66 -1.00 7.45
N PRO A 73 27.01 -1.17 8.75
CA PRO A 73 26.10 -0.88 9.85
C PRO A 73 25.65 0.59 9.91
N GLY A 74 26.43 1.52 9.34
CA GLY A 74 26.15 2.95 9.34
C GLY A 74 24.90 3.34 8.53
N GLU A 75 24.57 2.59 7.46
CA GLU A 75 23.43 2.89 6.60
C GLU A 75 22.06 2.55 7.20
N VAL A 76 22.05 1.62 8.17
CA VAL A 76 20.82 1.02 8.70
C VAL A 76 20.28 1.88 9.83
N ARG A 77 19.52 2.92 9.46
CA ARG A 77 18.96 3.91 10.38
C ARG A 77 17.44 4.10 10.25
N PRO A 78 16.63 3.13 10.71
CA PRO A 78 15.16 3.28 10.77
C PRO A 78 14.70 4.38 11.74
N ASP A 79 15.56 4.81 12.67
CA ASP A 79 15.35 5.94 13.59
C ASP A 79 15.10 7.27 12.87
N ILE A 80 15.78 7.51 11.74
CA ILE A 80 15.58 8.71 10.91
C ILE A 80 14.14 8.77 10.38
N THR A 81 13.60 7.62 9.95
CA THR A 81 12.21 7.52 9.49
C THR A 81 11.24 7.71 10.67
N HIS A 82 11.53 7.11 11.82
CA HIS A 82 10.72 7.26 13.04
C HIS A 82 10.60 8.73 13.49
N GLN A 83 11.73 9.43 13.63
CA GLN A 83 11.76 10.84 14.05
C GLN A 83 11.05 11.75 13.05
N SER A 84 11.26 11.53 11.74
CA SER A 84 10.61 12.31 10.69
C SER A 84 9.09 12.12 10.68
N LEU A 85 8.61 10.88 10.88
CA LEU A 85 7.18 10.59 11.02
C LEU A 85 6.57 11.24 12.27
N LEU A 86 7.30 11.30 13.39
CA LEU A 86 6.80 11.99 14.59
C LEU A 86 6.60 13.49 14.34
N MET A 87 7.57 14.17 13.71
CA MET A 87 7.43 15.59 13.35
C MET A 87 6.26 15.83 12.38
N LEU A 88 6.14 15.00 11.34
CA LEU A 88 5.08 15.12 10.34
C LEU A 88 3.67 14.88 10.95
N MET A 89 3.49 13.84 11.77
CA MET A 89 2.18 13.49 12.32
C MET A 89 1.73 14.40 13.47
N ASP A 90 2.67 15.04 14.17
CA ASP A 90 2.34 16.00 15.23
C ASP A 90 1.93 17.38 14.72
N SER A 91 2.39 17.75 13.52
CA SER A 91 2.19 19.06 12.90
C SER A 91 0.72 19.52 12.93
N PRO A 92 0.45 20.80 13.26
CA PRO A 92 -0.87 21.42 13.04
C PRO A 92 -1.43 21.11 11.65
N LEU A 93 -0.59 21.11 10.62
CA LEU A 93 -0.94 20.78 9.23
C LEU A 93 -1.57 19.37 9.07
N ASN A 94 -1.08 18.38 9.81
CA ASN A 94 -1.67 17.04 9.83
C ASN A 94 -3.03 17.01 10.52
N ARG A 95 -3.18 17.75 11.63
CA ARG A 95 -4.45 17.88 12.37
C ARG A 95 -5.53 18.58 11.54
N ALA A 96 -5.13 19.55 10.72
CA ALA A 96 -5.99 20.22 9.73
C ALA A 96 -6.37 19.33 8.53
N GLY A 97 -5.83 18.10 8.42
CA GLY A 97 -6.10 17.17 7.31
C GLY A 97 -5.39 17.52 5.98
N LEU A 98 -4.58 18.58 5.97
CA LEU A 98 -3.88 19.09 4.78
C LEU A 98 -2.57 18.37 4.46
N LEU A 99 -2.16 17.41 5.29
CA LEU A 99 -0.97 16.58 5.07
C LEU A 99 -1.33 15.17 4.57
N GLN A 100 -0.52 14.62 3.67
CA GLN A 100 -0.41 13.19 3.39
C GLN A 100 1.05 12.78 3.55
N VAL A 101 1.31 11.62 4.15
CA VAL A 101 2.66 11.06 4.20
C VAL A 101 2.72 9.72 3.48
N TYR A 102 3.79 9.55 2.72
CA TYR A 102 4.21 8.30 2.09
C TYR A 102 5.63 7.97 2.54
N ILE A 103 5.92 6.69 2.72
CA ILE A 103 7.27 6.19 3.00
C ILE A 103 7.67 5.27 1.85
N HIS A 104 8.77 5.57 1.18
CA HIS A 104 9.38 4.72 0.18
C HIS A 104 10.68 4.13 0.74
N THR A 105 10.77 2.81 0.78
CA THR A 105 11.88 2.09 1.43
C THR A 105 12.97 1.70 0.43
N LYS A 106 14.20 1.42 0.91
CA LYS A 106 15.29 0.87 0.08
C LYS A 106 14.91 -0.42 -0.67
N LYS A 107 13.91 -1.19 -0.19
CA LYS A 107 13.38 -2.40 -0.84
C LYS A 107 12.26 -2.11 -1.85
N ASN A 108 12.08 -0.86 -2.28
CA ASN A 108 11.05 -0.44 -3.24
C ASN A 108 9.60 -0.73 -2.74
N VAL A 109 9.42 -0.73 -1.42
CA VAL A 109 8.11 -0.84 -0.76
C VAL A 109 7.60 0.56 -0.48
N LEU A 110 6.43 0.90 -1.01
CA LEU A 110 5.68 2.11 -0.71
C LEU A 110 4.67 1.86 0.42
N ILE A 111 4.62 2.75 1.41
CA ILE A 111 3.71 2.70 2.54
C ILE A 111 2.90 4.00 2.59
N GLU A 112 1.59 3.90 2.46
CA GLU A 112 0.63 4.99 2.66
C GLU A 112 0.30 5.11 4.16
N VAL A 113 0.55 6.29 4.75
CA VAL A 113 0.24 6.60 6.15
C VAL A 113 -1.06 7.38 6.23
N ASN A 114 -2.09 6.86 6.91
CA ASN A 114 -3.31 7.62 7.18
C ASN A 114 -2.98 8.73 8.21
N PRO A 115 -3.37 10.01 7.99
CA PRO A 115 -3.23 11.10 8.96
C PRO A 115 -3.70 10.80 10.38
N GLN A 116 -4.69 9.91 10.54
CA GLN A 116 -5.22 9.46 11.84
C GLN A 116 -4.30 8.46 12.57
N THR A 117 -3.16 8.08 11.99
CA THR A 117 -2.25 7.08 12.56
C THR A 117 -1.42 7.67 13.71
N ARG A 118 -1.76 7.29 14.94
CA ARG A 118 -0.94 7.63 16.11
C ARG A 118 0.35 6.79 16.15
N ILE A 119 1.44 7.31 15.61
CA ILE A 119 2.76 6.67 15.62
C ILE A 119 3.28 6.51 17.07
N PRO A 120 3.81 5.34 17.47
CA PRO A 120 4.40 5.15 18.78
C PRO A 120 5.60 6.06 19.04
N ARG A 121 5.62 6.73 20.20
CA ARG A 121 6.73 7.64 20.62
C ARG A 121 8.05 6.93 20.89
N THR A 122 8.00 5.71 21.41
CA THR A 122 9.19 4.90 21.73
C THR A 122 9.61 4.06 20.54
N PHE A 123 10.90 4.08 20.21
CA PHE A 123 11.46 3.41 19.04
C PHE A 123 11.15 1.90 18.97
N ASP A 124 11.32 1.11 20.04
CA ASP A 124 11.05 -0.34 19.98
C ASP A 124 9.59 -0.68 19.63
N ARG A 125 8.61 0.12 20.08
CA ARG A 125 7.20 -0.04 19.68
C ARG A 125 6.97 0.31 18.21
N PHE A 126 7.70 1.30 17.67
CA PHE A 126 7.68 1.60 16.25
C PHE A 126 8.30 0.45 15.43
N CYS A 127 9.40 -0.16 15.89
CA CYS A 127 9.98 -1.34 15.24
C CYS A 127 8.97 -2.50 15.17
N GLY A 128 8.28 -2.82 16.28
CA GLY A 128 7.23 -3.85 16.29
C GLY A 128 6.07 -3.55 15.32
N LEU A 129 5.63 -2.29 15.25
CA LEU A 129 4.61 -1.84 14.30
C LEU A 129 5.06 -2.01 12.83
N MET A 130 6.31 -1.67 12.51
CA MET A 130 6.86 -1.79 11.16
C MET A 130 7.10 -3.25 10.76
N VAL A 131 7.55 -4.11 11.68
CA VAL A 131 7.62 -5.56 11.46
C VAL A 131 6.22 -6.11 11.15
N GLN A 132 5.22 -5.79 11.97
CA GLN A 132 3.83 -6.21 11.74
C GLN A 132 3.31 -5.72 10.38
N LEU A 133 3.63 -4.48 9.99
CA LEU A 133 3.26 -3.92 8.70
C LEU A 133 3.87 -4.67 7.53
N LEU A 134 5.18 -4.96 7.58
CA LEU A 134 5.90 -5.62 6.50
C LEU A 134 5.46 -7.10 6.35
N HIS A 135 5.07 -7.76 7.45
CA HIS A 135 4.53 -9.13 7.40
C HIS A 135 3.05 -9.22 7.00
N LYS A 136 2.19 -8.28 7.44
CA LYS A 136 0.72 -8.33 7.19
C LYS A 136 0.26 -7.45 6.01
N LEU A 137 1.18 -6.67 5.42
CA LEU A 137 0.98 -5.66 4.36
C LEU A 137 -0.04 -4.54 4.67
N SER A 138 -0.67 -4.59 5.84
CA SER A 138 -1.61 -3.60 6.34
C SER A 138 -1.70 -3.65 7.86
N VAL A 139 -1.89 -2.49 8.48
CA VAL A 139 -2.17 -2.37 9.92
C VAL A 139 -3.52 -1.68 10.11
N ARG A 140 -4.39 -2.32 10.89
CA ARG A 140 -5.67 -1.76 11.34
C ARG A 140 -5.49 -1.15 12.73
N ALA A 141 -6.33 -0.18 13.08
CA ALA A 141 -6.42 0.29 14.45
C ALA A 141 -6.80 -0.88 15.39
N ALA A 142 -6.35 -0.82 16.65
CA ALA A 142 -6.87 -1.72 17.69
C ALA A 142 -8.34 -1.41 17.98
N ASP A 143 -8.68 -0.12 17.98
CA ASP A 143 -9.97 0.41 18.43
C ASP A 143 -10.97 0.68 17.28
N GLY A 144 -10.74 0.12 16.08
CA GLY A 144 -11.69 0.30 14.97
C GLY A 144 -11.34 -0.41 13.65
N PRO A 145 -12.31 -0.51 12.71
CA PRO A 145 -12.15 -1.24 11.45
C PRO A 145 -11.21 -0.55 10.44
N GLN A 146 -10.83 0.70 10.72
CA GLN A 146 -10.06 1.56 9.82
C GLN A 146 -8.63 1.06 9.61
N LYS A 147 -8.14 1.16 8.37
CA LYS A 147 -6.75 0.85 8.02
C LYS A 147 -5.92 2.11 8.24
N LEU A 148 -4.94 2.02 9.14
CA LEU A 148 -4.05 3.11 9.50
C LEU A 148 -2.85 3.17 8.55
N LEU A 149 -2.28 2.01 8.26
CA LEU A 149 -1.15 1.89 7.35
C LEU A 149 -1.49 0.86 6.28
N LYS A 150 -1.24 1.24 5.02
CA LYS A 150 -1.57 0.41 3.86
C LYS A 150 -0.40 0.43 2.90
N ILE A 151 0.15 -0.74 2.59
CA ILE A 151 0.91 -0.89 1.35
C ILE A 151 -0.14 -0.90 0.23
N PRO A 152 -0.11 0.05 -0.73
CA PRO A 152 -1.18 0.19 -1.71
C PRO A 152 -1.12 -0.93 -2.74
N GLN A 153 -1.78 -2.05 -2.43
CA GLN A 153 -2.00 -3.12 -3.38
C GLN A 153 -2.90 -2.62 -4.52
N ARG A 154 -2.41 -2.73 -5.75
CA ARG A 154 -3.19 -2.53 -6.97
C ARG A 154 -4.33 -3.55 -6.99
N ARG A 155 -5.59 -3.09 -6.87
CA ARG A 155 -6.70 -3.88 -7.40
C ARG A 155 -6.43 -4.01 -8.89
N ARG A 156 -6.21 -5.25 -9.35
CA ARG A 156 -6.12 -5.54 -10.77
C ARG A 156 -7.45 -5.12 -11.38
N VAL A 157 -7.48 -3.99 -12.07
CA VAL A 157 -8.54 -3.76 -13.05
C VAL A 157 -8.32 -4.84 -14.09
N VAL A 158 -9.13 -5.89 -14.01
CA VAL A 158 -9.31 -6.77 -15.17
C VAL A 158 -10.02 -5.88 -16.18
N ILE A 159 -9.24 -5.30 -17.08
CA ILE A 159 -9.76 -4.64 -18.27
C ILE A 159 -10.35 -5.79 -19.07
N ASN A 160 -11.64 -6.04 -18.89
CA ASN A 160 -12.36 -7.05 -19.64
C ASN A 160 -12.51 -6.48 -21.06
N PRO A 161 -11.79 -6.98 -22.08
CA PRO A 161 -11.69 -6.31 -23.38
C PRO A 161 -12.87 -6.71 -24.26
N SER A 162 -14.09 -6.65 -23.73
CA SER A 162 -15.29 -7.23 -24.34
C SER A 162 -16.59 -6.63 -23.75
N SER A 163 -16.84 -5.34 -23.99
CA SER A 163 -18.22 -4.80 -24.09
C SER A 163 -18.22 -3.35 -24.58
N SER A 164 -18.31 -3.18 -25.90
CA SER A 164 -18.95 -1.98 -26.48
C SER A 164 -20.22 -2.44 -27.17
N LEU A 165 -21.37 -2.02 -26.63
CA LEU A 165 -22.62 -1.59 -27.32
C LEU A 165 -23.01 -2.40 -28.58
N LEU A 166 -24.20 -3.00 -28.68
CA LEU A 166 -25.57 -2.48 -28.51
C LEU A 166 -26.51 -3.65 -28.11
N ALA A 167 -27.48 -3.55 -27.19
CA ALA A 167 -28.77 -2.82 -27.20
C ALA A 167 -29.93 -3.53 -27.97
N SER A 168 -31.13 -3.45 -27.37
CA SER A 168 -32.50 -3.81 -27.86
C SER A 168 -32.85 -5.28 -28.21
N GLU A 169 -33.86 -5.82 -27.49
CA GLU A 169 -35.17 -6.32 -27.98
C GLU A 169 -35.24 -7.28 -29.19
N ASP A 170 -36.18 -8.24 -29.30
CA ASP A 170 -37.01 -9.01 -28.34
C ASP A 170 -37.61 -10.22 -29.11
N GLU A 171 -38.17 -11.22 -28.41
CA GLU A 171 -39.14 -12.22 -28.91
C GLU A 171 -38.83 -13.28 -30.02
N THR A 172 -39.26 -14.51 -29.71
CA THR A 172 -39.88 -15.55 -30.58
C THR A 172 -39.09 -16.52 -31.52
N GLU A 173 -39.35 -17.80 -31.22
CA GLU A 173 -39.59 -18.97 -32.11
C GLU A 173 -38.48 -19.96 -32.53
N LEU A 174 -38.96 -21.19 -32.73
CA LEU A 174 -38.37 -22.55 -32.75
C LEU A 174 -38.75 -23.23 -34.11
N PRO A 175 -38.49 -24.53 -34.39
CA PRO A 175 -37.41 -25.48 -34.03
C PRO A 175 -36.86 -26.21 -35.30
N ILE A 176 -36.52 -27.51 -35.19
CA ILE A 176 -36.04 -28.51 -36.19
C ILE A 176 -34.49 -28.48 -36.33
N GLY A 177 -33.72 -29.55 -36.11
CA GLY A 177 -34.02 -30.93 -35.69
C GLY A 177 -33.41 -31.95 -36.65
N ASP A 178 -32.53 -32.85 -36.17
CA ASP A 178 -32.23 -34.13 -36.84
C ASP A 178 -31.48 -35.16 -35.96
N TYR A 179 -31.81 -36.44 -36.17
CA TYR A 179 -31.16 -37.65 -35.63
C TYR A 179 -30.10 -38.14 -36.69
N ARG A 180 -29.13 -39.04 -36.50
CA ARG A 180 -29.12 -40.37 -35.84
C ARG A 180 -27.67 -40.94 -35.73
N SER A 181 -27.52 -42.05 -35.01
CA SER A 181 -26.29 -42.81 -34.70
C SER A 181 -25.96 -44.00 -35.63
N SER A 182 -24.68 -44.44 -35.69
CA SER A 182 -24.19 -45.85 -35.49
C SER A 182 -22.71 -46.06 -35.88
N MET A 183 -22.05 -47.12 -35.37
CA MET A 183 -20.61 -47.45 -35.53
C MET A 183 -20.27 -48.38 -36.71
N PRO A 184 -19.00 -48.37 -37.20
CA PRO A 184 -18.04 -49.51 -37.05
C PRO A 184 -16.56 -49.07 -36.77
N SER A 185 -15.55 -49.90 -36.47
CA SER A 185 -15.46 -51.27 -35.88
C SER A 185 -13.99 -51.67 -35.49
N PHE A 186 -13.85 -52.83 -34.82
CA PHE A 186 -12.71 -53.77 -34.73
C PHE A 186 -11.31 -53.39 -34.18
N CYS A 187 -10.74 -52.20 -34.38
CA CYS A 187 -9.33 -51.96 -34.00
C CYS A 187 -9.10 -51.78 -32.47
N ALA A 188 -10.15 -51.47 -31.71
CA ALA A 188 -10.09 -51.28 -30.25
C ALA A 188 -10.09 -52.58 -29.42
N CYS A 189 -10.07 -53.75 -30.06
CA CYS A 189 -10.22 -55.06 -29.39
C CYS A 189 -8.92 -55.88 -29.29
N SER A 190 -7.89 -55.60 -30.11
CA SER A 190 -6.84 -56.60 -30.42
C SER A 190 -5.60 -56.61 -29.51
N ARG A 191 -5.39 -55.60 -28.65
CA ARG A 191 -4.32 -55.53 -27.62
C ARG A 191 -4.85 -54.83 -26.37
N SER A 192 -5.69 -55.46 -25.55
CA SER A 192 -5.43 -56.74 -24.87
C SER A 192 -4.12 -56.67 -24.06
N ILE A 193 -4.29 -56.40 -22.75
CA ILE A 193 -3.77 -57.27 -21.68
C ILE A 193 -2.29 -57.61 -21.91
N PHE A 194 -1.36 -56.68 -21.70
CA PHE A 194 -0.79 -56.41 -20.37
C PHE A 194 -0.70 -57.65 -19.46
N GLN A 195 -0.07 -58.69 -19.99
CA GLN A 195 0.29 -59.91 -19.28
C GLN A 195 1.50 -59.66 -18.37
N VAL A 196 1.30 -58.92 -17.27
CA VAL A 196 2.27 -58.74 -16.18
C VAL A 196 1.66 -59.31 -14.90
N HIS A 197 2.43 -60.12 -14.17
CA HIS A 197 1.92 -60.95 -13.08
C HIS A 197 1.31 -60.12 -11.92
N THR A 198 0.19 -60.61 -11.38
CA THR A 198 -0.58 -59.98 -10.29
C THR A 198 0.20 -59.85 -8.97
N GLU A 199 1.22 -60.70 -8.76
CA GLU A 199 2.14 -60.63 -7.60
C GLU A 199 3.08 -59.41 -7.66
N THR A 200 3.53 -59.01 -8.85
CA THR A 200 4.54 -57.93 -9.00
C THR A 200 3.90 -56.54 -9.01
N GLY A 201 2.68 -56.43 -9.56
CA GLY A 201 1.94 -55.17 -9.64
C GLY A 201 1.59 -54.60 -8.26
N ASN A 202 1.20 -55.45 -7.31
CA ASN A 202 0.75 -55.03 -5.97
C ASN A 202 1.90 -54.51 -5.09
N ILE A 203 3.12 -55.03 -5.31
CA ILE A 203 4.34 -54.53 -4.67
C ILE A 203 4.72 -53.17 -5.27
N TRP A 204 4.62 -53.00 -6.59
CA TRP A 204 4.92 -51.74 -7.26
C TRP A 204 3.93 -50.61 -6.95
N THR A 205 2.63 -50.90 -6.79
CA THR A 205 1.66 -49.88 -6.36
C THR A 205 1.91 -49.42 -4.93
N HIS A 206 2.23 -50.33 -4.00
CA HIS A 206 2.61 -49.96 -2.64
C HIS A 206 3.95 -49.24 -2.56
N LEU A 207 4.97 -49.65 -3.34
CA LEU A 207 6.26 -48.98 -3.39
C LEU A 207 6.13 -47.56 -3.97
N LEU A 208 5.36 -47.40 -5.05
CA LEU A 208 5.08 -46.08 -5.65
C LEU A 208 4.28 -45.20 -4.68
N GLY A 209 3.27 -45.76 -3.99
CA GLY A 209 2.52 -45.06 -2.96
C GLY A 209 3.37 -44.65 -1.76
N PHE A 210 4.29 -45.51 -1.31
CA PHE A 210 5.24 -45.22 -0.25
C PHE A 210 6.22 -44.12 -0.66
N VAL A 211 6.82 -44.21 -1.85
CA VAL A 211 7.72 -43.16 -2.39
C VAL A 211 6.97 -41.82 -2.53
N LEU A 212 5.71 -41.84 -2.98
CA LEU A 212 4.90 -40.63 -3.14
C LEU A 212 4.52 -40.02 -1.78
N ALA A 213 4.19 -40.85 -0.78
CA ALA A 213 3.94 -40.42 0.60
C ALA A 213 5.22 -39.89 1.29
N LEU A 214 6.37 -40.52 1.05
CA LEU A 214 7.67 -40.08 1.59
C LEU A 214 8.12 -38.77 0.91
N CYS A 215 7.89 -38.61 -0.38
CA CYS A 215 8.07 -37.34 -1.10
C CYS A 215 7.15 -36.24 -0.56
N LEU A 216 5.86 -36.49 -0.33
CA LEU A 216 4.96 -35.51 0.30
C LEU A 216 5.37 -35.21 1.76
N GLY A 217 5.82 -36.20 2.51
CA GLY A 217 6.36 -36.04 3.85
C GLY A 217 7.62 -35.14 3.86
N ILE A 218 8.57 -35.38 2.98
CA ILE A 218 9.76 -34.53 2.80
C ILE A 218 9.37 -33.13 2.30
N LEU A 219 8.42 -33.01 1.37
CA LEU A 219 7.96 -31.72 0.85
C LEU A 219 7.23 -30.87 1.90
N THR A 220 6.62 -31.51 2.91
CA THR A 220 5.98 -30.82 4.05
C THR A 220 6.90 -30.62 5.26
N LEU A 221 7.95 -31.43 5.40
CA LEU A 221 8.99 -31.27 6.44
C LEU A 221 10.14 -30.35 6.02
N LEU A 222 10.36 -30.15 4.71
CA LEU A 222 11.18 -29.05 4.22
C LEU A 222 10.52 -27.74 4.66
N PRO A 223 11.16 -26.95 5.56
CA PRO A 223 10.55 -25.72 6.03
C PRO A 223 10.37 -24.78 4.85
N ASN A 224 9.15 -24.33 4.62
CA ASN A 224 8.80 -23.50 3.48
C ASN A 224 9.23 -22.03 3.69
N GLU A 225 10.51 -21.83 4.00
CA GLU A 225 11.17 -20.52 4.08
C GLU A 225 11.02 -19.76 2.75
N ASN A 226 10.93 -20.49 1.63
CA ASN A 226 10.73 -19.95 0.28
C ASN A 226 9.35 -19.30 0.07
N PHE A 227 8.27 -19.77 0.71
CA PHE A 227 6.95 -19.15 0.58
C PHE A 227 6.90 -17.78 1.27
N MET A 228 7.49 -17.67 2.46
CA MET A 228 7.64 -16.37 3.15
C MET A 228 8.58 -15.41 2.40
N ALA A 229 9.68 -15.91 1.84
CA ALA A 229 10.58 -15.10 1.01
C ALA A 229 9.89 -14.58 -0.27
N SER A 230 9.16 -15.43 -1.00
CA SER A 230 8.47 -15.03 -2.24
C SER A 230 7.34 -14.01 -2.01
N LEU A 231 6.75 -13.96 -0.81
CA LEU A 231 5.78 -12.93 -0.44
C LEU A 231 6.42 -11.56 -0.21
N GLN A 232 7.71 -11.49 0.16
CA GLN A 232 8.46 -10.22 0.19
C GLN A 232 8.79 -9.70 -1.22
N GLU A 233 9.15 -10.58 -2.16
CA GLU A 233 9.37 -10.19 -3.57
C GLU A 233 8.08 -9.79 -4.30
N LYS A 234 6.92 -10.27 -3.85
CA LYS A 234 5.60 -9.89 -4.39
C LYS A 234 5.06 -8.56 -3.84
N VAL A 235 5.86 -7.77 -3.14
CA VAL A 235 5.53 -6.35 -2.95
C VAL A 235 5.71 -5.62 -4.28
N ILE A 236 4.56 -5.23 -4.84
CA ILE A 236 4.41 -4.66 -6.17
C ILE A 236 5.33 -3.44 -6.34
N LYS A 237 6.30 -3.53 -7.26
CA LYS A 237 7.11 -2.40 -7.74
C LYS A 237 6.20 -1.42 -8.49
N ASN A 238 5.62 -0.49 -7.75
CA ASN A 238 4.74 0.56 -8.27
C ASN A 238 5.37 1.91 -7.91
N PRO A 239 5.66 2.80 -8.88
CA PRO A 239 6.22 4.11 -8.58
C PRO A 239 5.22 4.90 -7.72
N VAL A 240 5.71 5.70 -6.78
CA VAL A 240 4.86 6.57 -5.95
C VAL A 240 3.95 7.47 -6.80
N THR A 241 4.40 7.82 -8.01
CA THR A 241 3.66 8.55 -9.05
C THR A 241 2.22 8.06 -9.28
N ASP A 242 1.95 6.74 -9.21
CA ASP A 242 0.59 6.17 -9.36
C ASP A 242 -0.39 6.61 -8.24
N HIS A 243 0.14 7.08 -7.11
CA HIS A 243 -0.62 7.48 -5.92
C HIS A 243 -0.65 9.00 -5.71
N LEU A 244 0.19 9.76 -6.43
CA LEU A 244 0.20 11.21 -6.41
C LEU A 244 -0.98 11.77 -7.23
N PRO A 245 -1.52 12.96 -6.88
CA PRO A 245 -2.52 13.63 -7.69
C PRO A 245 -1.91 14.05 -9.04
N VAL A 246 -2.71 13.98 -10.12
CA VAL A 246 -2.28 14.46 -11.44
C VAL A 246 -2.17 15.99 -11.42
N GLY A 247 -1.11 16.53 -12.01
CA GLY A 247 -0.87 17.98 -12.06
C GLY A 247 -0.29 18.60 -10.79
N CYS A 248 0.29 17.81 -9.87
CA CYS A 248 1.06 18.36 -8.75
C CYS A 248 2.51 18.65 -9.13
N MET A 249 3.04 19.77 -8.61
CA MET A 249 4.47 20.08 -8.63
C MET A 249 5.22 19.12 -7.71
N LYS A 250 6.36 18.57 -8.19
CA LYS A 250 7.14 17.55 -7.48
C LYS A 250 8.55 18.02 -7.22
N ILE A 251 8.89 18.22 -5.95
CA ILE A 251 10.13 18.86 -5.52
C ILE A 251 10.97 17.91 -4.67
N GLY A 252 12.21 17.67 -5.08
CA GLY A 252 13.20 16.98 -4.26
C GLY A 252 13.98 17.95 -3.37
N THR A 253 14.22 17.57 -2.13
CA THR A 253 15.12 18.31 -1.24
C THR A 253 16.53 17.74 -1.31
N SER A 254 17.54 18.60 -1.50
CA SER A 254 18.94 18.20 -1.49
C SER A 254 19.84 19.35 -1.07
N PHE A 255 20.80 19.05 -0.19
CA PHE A 255 21.85 19.97 0.23
C PHE A 255 22.85 20.29 -0.89
N ALA A 256 22.97 19.45 -1.93
CA ALA A 256 23.91 19.66 -3.03
C ALA A 256 23.53 20.81 -3.98
N VAL A 257 22.34 21.40 -3.84
CA VAL A 257 21.89 22.53 -4.65
C VAL A 257 22.49 23.83 -4.10
N SER A 258 23.26 24.53 -4.93
CA SER A 258 24.02 25.73 -4.54
C SER A 258 23.16 26.94 -4.17
N GLN A 259 21.95 27.05 -4.74
CA GLN A 259 21.01 28.12 -4.43
C GLN A 259 20.00 27.65 -3.37
N VAL A 260 20.01 28.29 -2.20
CA VAL A 260 18.94 28.15 -1.21
C VAL A 260 17.68 28.85 -1.73
N SER A 261 16.55 28.16 -1.65
CA SER A 261 15.23 28.69 -1.99
C SER A 261 14.40 28.86 -0.72
N ASP A 262 13.70 29.98 -0.58
CA ASP A 262 12.79 30.18 0.55
C ASP A 262 11.54 29.29 0.41
N LEU A 263 11.21 28.58 1.49
CA LEU A 263 10.10 27.61 1.49
C LEU A 263 8.74 28.28 1.25
N ARG A 264 8.57 29.53 1.66
CA ARG A 264 7.28 30.26 1.56
C ARG A 264 6.90 30.55 0.11
N GLU A 265 7.87 30.91 -0.73
CA GLU A 265 7.68 31.16 -2.16
C GLU A 265 7.35 29.88 -2.94
N LEU A 266 7.69 28.72 -2.36
CA LEU A 266 7.51 27.40 -2.94
C LEU A 266 6.10 26.83 -2.71
N VAL A 267 5.28 27.47 -1.87
CA VAL A 267 3.93 26.99 -1.49
C VAL A 267 2.90 27.47 -2.51
N PRO A 268 2.25 26.59 -3.29
CA PRO A 268 1.13 26.99 -4.13
C PRO A 268 -0.11 27.34 -3.29
N ALA A 269 -0.89 28.30 -3.76
CA ALA A 269 -2.09 28.77 -3.05
C ALA A 269 -3.24 27.74 -3.07
N ALA A 270 -3.43 27.04 -4.19
CA ALA A 270 -4.57 26.16 -4.45
C ALA A 270 -4.20 24.71 -4.86
N GLU A 271 -3.01 24.51 -5.41
CA GLU A 271 -2.61 23.21 -5.96
C GLU A 271 -2.02 22.26 -4.90
N PRO A 272 -2.15 20.93 -5.07
CA PRO A 272 -1.41 19.97 -4.27
C PRO A 272 0.07 19.95 -4.68
N ILE A 273 0.97 19.84 -3.70
CA ILE A 273 2.42 19.81 -3.91
C ILE A 273 3.05 18.61 -3.22
N VAL A 274 4.05 18.03 -3.87
CA VAL A 274 4.78 16.86 -3.40
C VAL A 274 6.20 17.26 -3.07
N ILE A 275 6.63 17.03 -1.82
CA ILE A 275 7.99 17.28 -1.37
C ILE A 275 8.65 15.96 -0.95
N VAL A 276 9.78 15.65 -1.56
CA VAL A 276 10.57 14.44 -1.32
C VAL A 276 11.72 14.75 -0.37
N VAL A 277 11.78 14.01 0.74
CA VAL A 277 12.79 14.15 1.79
C VAL A 277 13.51 12.81 1.98
N GLY A 278 14.83 12.83 1.94
CA GLY A 278 15.65 11.62 2.14
C GLY A 278 15.58 11.11 3.58
N ALA A 279 15.18 9.87 3.78
CA ALA A 279 15.06 9.18 5.07
C ALA A 279 16.14 8.09 5.26
N PHE A 280 17.33 8.34 4.70
CA PHE A 280 18.52 7.49 4.75
C PHE A 280 19.62 8.14 5.61
N ALA A 281 20.60 7.34 6.07
CA ALA A 281 21.73 7.86 6.84
C ALA A 281 22.66 8.75 6.01
N HIS A 282 23.10 8.24 4.86
CA HIS A 282 23.98 8.89 3.89
C HIS A 282 23.45 8.62 2.48
N GLY A 283 23.67 9.55 1.55
CA GLY A 283 23.17 9.49 0.18
C GLY A 283 22.65 10.85 -0.31
N SER A 284 22.01 10.84 -1.48
CA SER A 284 21.30 11.98 -2.05
C SER A 284 19.93 11.54 -2.57
N VAL A 285 18.95 12.46 -2.55
CA VAL A 285 17.65 12.23 -3.18
C VAL A 285 17.83 12.39 -4.69
N ASN A 286 17.75 11.28 -5.43
CA ASN A 286 17.72 11.26 -6.88
C ASN A 286 16.56 10.35 -7.32
N VAL A 287 15.49 10.93 -7.86
CA VAL A 287 14.27 10.17 -8.19
C VAL A 287 13.60 10.73 -9.44
N ASP A 288 13.27 9.85 -10.37
CA ASP A 288 12.85 10.20 -11.74
C ASP A 288 11.56 11.04 -11.82
N TYR A 289 10.80 11.15 -10.73
CA TYR A 289 9.57 11.93 -10.66
C TYR A 289 9.75 13.34 -10.06
N THR A 290 10.95 13.77 -9.63
CA THR A 290 11.15 15.15 -9.15
C THR A 290 11.43 16.10 -10.32
N GLU A 291 10.69 17.19 -10.40
CA GLU A 291 10.81 18.22 -11.46
C GLU A 291 11.87 19.28 -11.12
N LYS A 292 12.01 19.61 -9.82
CA LYS A 292 12.99 20.57 -9.31
C LYS A 292 13.67 20.02 -8.06
N MET A 293 14.97 20.25 -7.92
CA MET A 293 15.70 20.07 -6.67
C MET A 293 15.89 21.41 -5.97
N VAL A 294 15.65 21.48 -4.66
CA VAL A 294 15.86 22.70 -3.84
C VAL A 294 16.72 22.42 -2.62
N SER A 295 17.55 23.41 -2.26
CA SER A 295 18.15 23.49 -0.93
C SER A 295 17.34 24.46 -0.06
N ILE A 296 17.14 24.09 1.20
CA ILE A 296 16.38 24.85 2.21
C ILE A 296 17.35 25.60 3.16
N SER A 297 18.64 25.28 3.12
CA SER A 297 19.61 25.69 4.14
C SER A 297 21.04 25.56 3.63
N ASN A 298 21.88 26.54 3.96
CA ASN A 298 23.34 26.49 3.74
C ASN A 298 24.06 25.48 4.65
N TYR A 299 23.35 24.88 5.61
CA TYR A 299 23.84 23.83 6.50
C TYR A 299 23.11 22.51 6.24
N PRO A 300 23.80 21.35 6.32
CA PRO A 300 23.15 20.04 6.21
C PRO A 300 22.16 19.84 7.37
N LEU A 301 20.93 19.47 7.02
CA LEU A 301 19.84 19.27 7.98
C LEU A 301 19.51 17.78 8.14
N SER A 302 19.05 17.39 9.33
CA SER A 302 18.43 16.07 9.53
C SER A 302 17.07 16.01 8.82
N ALA A 303 16.67 14.82 8.36
CA ALA A 303 15.38 14.61 7.70
C ALA A 303 14.20 15.14 8.54
N ALA A 304 14.21 14.89 9.85
CA ALA A 304 13.17 15.34 10.77
C ALA A 304 13.11 16.89 10.88
N LEU A 305 14.25 17.57 10.92
CA LEU A 305 14.30 19.04 10.95
C LEU A 305 13.88 19.66 9.61
N THR A 306 14.22 19.01 8.50
CA THR A 306 13.74 19.37 7.16
C THR A 306 12.22 19.25 7.09
N CYS A 307 11.64 18.12 7.55
CA CYS A 307 10.19 17.94 7.64
C CYS A 307 9.51 19.02 8.49
N ALA A 308 10.06 19.34 9.67
CA ALA A 308 9.52 20.38 10.54
C ALA A 308 9.55 21.77 9.88
N LYS A 309 10.67 22.15 9.24
CA LYS A 309 10.77 23.42 8.50
C LYS A 309 9.76 23.51 7.36
N ILE A 310 9.55 22.41 6.63
CA ILE A 310 8.54 22.32 5.58
C ILE A 310 7.14 22.51 6.18
N THR A 311 6.74 21.74 7.20
CA THR A 311 5.39 21.86 7.76
C THR A 311 5.12 23.26 8.31
N THR A 312 6.07 23.87 9.01
CA THR A 312 5.92 25.23 9.55
C THR A 312 5.81 26.29 8.45
N ALA A 313 6.59 26.22 7.36
CA ALA A 313 6.45 27.16 6.25
C ALA A 313 5.09 27.03 5.54
N PHE A 314 4.55 25.81 5.46
CA PHE A 314 3.21 25.57 4.92
C PHE A 314 2.10 26.03 5.86
N GLU A 315 2.29 25.88 7.18
CA GLU A 315 1.38 26.39 8.22
C GLU A 315 1.27 27.92 8.17
N GLU A 316 2.41 28.62 8.07
CA GLU A 316 2.47 30.08 7.89
C GLU A 316 1.72 30.55 6.63
N VAL A 317 1.96 29.92 5.46
CA VAL A 317 1.37 30.37 4.18
C VAL A 317 -0.11 29.99 4.04
N TRP A 318 -0.53 28.85 4.56
CA TRP A 318 -1.95 28.43 4.48
C TRP A 318 -2.82 28.93 5.63
N GLY A 319 -2.24 29.57 6.65
CA GLY A 319 -2.95 30.15 7.79
C GLY A 319 -3.41 29.10 8.80
N VAL A 320 -2.60 28.07 9.05
CA VAL A 320 -2.88 27.02 10.04
C VAL A 320 -2.13 27.36 11.33
N VAL A 321 -2.87 27.72 12.39
CA VAL A 321 -2.35 28.16 13.71
C VAL A 321 -3.02 27.33 14.81
#